data_AF-A0A971P9W8-F1
#
_entry.id   AF-A0A971P9W8-F1
#
_cell.length_a   1.000
_cell.length_b   1.000
_cell.length_c   1.000
_cell.angle_alpha   90.00
_cell.angle_beta   90.00
_cell.angle_gamma   90.00
#
_symmetry.space_group_name_H-M   'P 1'
#
loop_
_entity.id
_entity.type
_entity.pdbx_description
1 polymer ?
#
loop_
_entity_poly.entity_id
_entity_poly.type
_entity_poly.pdbx_seq_one_letter_code
_entity_poly.pdbx_strand_id
1 'polypeptide(L)'
;MKKPIITLKFIMVFLGIFLLLFVFVQVRLYLYIEASKLKITEDIRASDSILLQKEFGIDLPPEAEIISFGYSEELIVFRIDGVTDLEAFFTEALPLEIDVKEAQRLSDLIHRRVDENINQAEDTEETESWLLGFYFYEYQSDSNALTRVDFLLVNGDIIIEISDTYFVTENRARFREIVNR
;
A
#
# COMPACT_ATOMS: atom_id res chain seq x y z
N MET A 1 30.20 2.43 -54.62
CA MET A 1 29.33 1.62 -53.72
C MET A 1 28.94 2.49 -52.52
N LYS A 2 27.65 2.78 -52.32
CA LYS A 2 27.18 3.53 -51.13
C LYS A 2 27.33 2.64 -49.90
N LYS A 3 28.09 3.06 -48.89
CA LYS A 3 28.14 2.36 -47.59
C LYS A 3 26.72 2.29 -47.01
N PRO A 4 26.29 1.16 -46.43
CA PRO A 4 25.01 1.11 -45.76
C PRO A 4 25.01 2.13 -44.62
N ILE A 5 24.04 3.05 -44.65
CA ILE A 5 23.87 4.15 -43.70
C ILE A 5 23.58 3.62 -42.28
N ILE A 6 23.09 2.37 -42.19
CA ILE A 6 22.78 1.68 -40.94
C ILE A 6 23.77 0.53 -40.76
N THR A 7 24.55 0.59 -39.68
CA THR A 7 25.48 -0.47 -39.32
C THR A 7 24.78 -1.53 -38.45
N LEU A 8 25.26 -2.77 -38.48
CA LEU A 8 24.75 -3.86 -37.62
C LEU A 8 24.73 -3.46 -36.13
N LYS A 9 25.73 -2.68 -35.69
CA LYS A 9 25.79 -2.13 -34.32
C LYS A 9 24.61 -1.22 -34.01
N PHE A 10 24.22 -0.36 -34.95
CA PHE A 10 23.05 0.52 -34.79
C PHE A 10 21.76 -0.28 -34.64
N ILE A 11 21.59 -1.34 -35.44
CA ILE A 11 20.41 -2.23 -35.36
C ILE A 11 20.34 -2.93 -34.00
N MET A 12 21.48 -3.45 -33.50
CA MET A 12 21.53 -4.12 -32.19
C MET A 12 21.19 -3.18 -31.03
N VAL A 13 21.70 -1.94 -31.05
CA VAL A 13 21.37 -0.93 -30.04
C VAL A 13 19.89 -0.56 -30.09
N PHE A 14 19.36 -0.33 -31.29
CA PHE A 14 17.95 0.01 -31.47
C PHE A 14 17.02 -1.13 -31.01
N LEU A 15 17.36 -2.38 -31.34
CA LEU A 15 16.62 -3.56 -30.87
C LEU A 15 16.67 -3.69 -29.35
N GLY A 16 17.83 -3.45 -28.73
CA GLY A 16 17.97 -3.48 -27.27
C GLY A 16 17.10 -2.45 -26.57
N ILE A 17 17.09 -1.20 -27.06
CA ILE A 17 16.21 -0.14 -26.54
C ILE A 17 14.74 -0.51 -26.75
N PHE A 18 14.38 -1.02 -27.93
CA PHE A 18 13.01 -1.45 -28.22
C PHE A 18 12.55 -2.58 -27.28
N LEU A 19 13.39 -3.58 -27.03
CA LEU A 19 13.07 -4.68 -26.10
C LEU A 19 12.91 -4.16 -24.66
N LEU A 20 13.77 -3.25 -24.20
CA LEU A 20 13.64 -2.63 -22.88
C LEU A 20 12.33 -1.85 -22.74
N LEU A 21 11.99 -1.04 -23.74
CA LEU A 21 10.72 -0.31 -23.76
C LEU A 21 9.52 -1.27 -23.82
N PHE A 22 9.61 -2.32 -24.62
CA PHE A 22 8.56 -3.34 -24.70
C PHE A 22 8.34 -4.01 -23.35
N VAL A 23 9.41 -4.46 -22.68
CA VAL A 23 9.32 -5.04 -21.33
C VAL A 23 8.74 -4.03 -20.34
N PHE A 24 9.19 -2.78 -20.36
CA PHE A 24 8.67 -1.72 -19.49
C PHE A 24 7.17 -1.51 -19.68
N VAL A 25 6.70 -1.45 -20.93
CA VAL A 25 5.27 -1.31 -21.26
C VAL A 25 4.48 -2.53 -20.80
N GLN A 26 4.99 -3.75 -21.03
CA GLN A 26 4.32 -4.98 -20.58
C GLN A 26 4.18 -5.02 -19.05
N VAL A 27 5.23 -4.65 -18.30
CA VAL A 27 5.19 -4.59 -16.83
C VAL A 27 4.17 -3.55 -16.36
N ARG A 28 4.17 -2.34 -16.95
CA ARG A 28 3.18 -1.30 -16.60
C ARG A 28 1.75 -1.71 -16.93
N LEU A 29 1.53 -2.35 -18.08
CA LEU A 29 0.22 -2.85 -18.49
C LEU A 29 -0.26 -3.95 -17.54
N TYR A 30 0.62 -4.88 -17.15
CA TYR A 30 0.31 -5.92 -16.18
C TYR A 30 -0.11 -5.30 -14.83
N LEU A 31 0.68 -4.37 -14.30
CA LEU A 31 0.35 -3.67 -13.04
C LEU A 31 -0.98 -2.90 -13.14
N TYR A 32 -1.25 -2.23 -14.26
CA TYR A 32 -2.51 -1.54 -14.49
C TYR A 32 -3.70 -2.51 -14.53
N ILE A 33 -3.55 -3.64 -15.23
CA ILE A 33 -4.59 -4.66 -15.30
C ILE A 33 -4.85 -5.22 -13.90
N GLU A 34 -3.82 -5.54 -13.12
CA GLU A 34 -4.00 -6.05 -11.76
C GLU A 34 -4.68 -5.03 -10.85
N ALA A 35 -4.24 -3.77 -10.87
CA ALA A 35 -4.89 -2.69 -10.14
C ALA A 35 -6.36 -2.52 -10.55
N SER A 36 -6.69 -2.67 -11.84
CA SER A 36 -8.07 -2.56 -12.33
C SER A 36 -8.99 -3.69 -11.87
N LYS A 37 -8.45 -4.82 -11.41
CA LYS A 37 -9.25 -5.91 -10.84
C LYS A 37 -9.63 -5.66 -9.38
N LEU A 38 -8.92 -4.75 -8.69
CA LEU A 38 -9.18 -4.42 -7.30
C LEU A 38 -10.54 -3.71 -7.21
N LYS A 39 -11.51 -4.35 -6.57
CA LYS A 39 -12.78 -3.72 -6.24
C LYS A 39 -12.67 -3.11 -4.85
N ILE A 40 -13.06 -1.84 -4.72
CA ILE A 40 -12.98 -1.10 -3.47
C ILE A 40 -14.39 -0.70 -3.02
N THR A 41 -14.65 -0.78 -1.72
CA THR A 41 -15.84 -0.22 -1.07
C THR A 41 -15.43 0.64 0.12
N GLU A 42 -16.19 1.71 0.37
CA GLU A 42 -16.02 2.62 1.51
C GLU A 42 -17.08 2.39 2.61
N ASP A 43 -18.12 1.59 2.33
CA ASP A 43 -19.19 1.28 3.30
C ASP A 43 -18.84 0.04 4.14
N ILE A 44 -17.86 0.19 5.04
CA ILE A 44 -17.40 -0.89 5.92
C ILE A 44 -18.29 -0.99 7.16
N ARG A 45 -18.99 -2.12 7.30
CA ARG A 45 -19.77 -2.39 8.50
C ARG A 45 -18.86 -2.77 9.65
N ALA A 46 -19.30 -2.52 10.88
CA ALA A 46 -18.59 -2.96 12.09
C ALA A 46 -18.29 -4.48 12.08
N SER A 47 -19.21 -5.31 11.58
CA SER A 47 -18.98 -6.76 11.45
C SER A 47 -17.85 -7.11 10.48
N ASP A 48 -17.71 -6.34 9.40
CA ASP A 48 -16.72 -6.56 8.37
C ASP A 48 -15.36 -6.08 8.88
N SER A 49 -15.31 -4.94 9.57
CA SER A 49 -14.12 -4.46 10.28
C SER A 49 -13.60 -5.50 11.30
N ILE A 50 -14.48 -6.09 12.12
CA ILE A 50 -14.09 -7.15 13.08
C ILE A 50 -13.53 -8.37 12.36
N LEU A 51 -14.12 -8.77 11.23
CA LEU A 51 -13.62 -9.89 10.43
C LEU A 51 -12.21 -9.60 9.89
N LEU A 52 -11.99 -8.40 9.33
CA LEU A 52 -10.71 -7.99 8.77
C LEU A 52 -9.61 -7.91 9.84
N GLN A 53 -9.90 -7.25 10.97
CA GLN A 53 -8.99 -7.17 12.11
C GLN A 53 -8.57 -8.56 12.59
N LYS A 54 -9.55 -9.47 12.74
CA LYS A 54 -9.27 -10.86 13.13
C LYS A 54 -8.43 -11.62 12.10
N GLU A 55 -8.74 -11.48 10.81
CA GLU A 55 -8.00 -12.18 9.74
C GLU A 55 -6.53 -11.79 9.74
N PHE A 56 -6.26 -10.49 9.87
CA PHE A 56 -4.91 -9.93 9.73
C PHE A 56 -4.17 -9.80 11.07
N GLY A 57 -4.79 -10.23 12.18
CA GLY A 57 -4.19 -10.13 13.51
C GLY A 57 -3.91 -8.69 13.93
N ILE A 58 -4.80 -7.77 13.54
CA ILE A 58 -4.73 -6.34 13.88
C ILE A 58 -5.75 -6.06 14.99
N ASP A 59 -5.35 -5.27 15.98
CA ASP A 59 -6.23 -4.80 17.07
C ASP A 59 -6.27 -3.27 17.06
N LEU A 60 -7.26 -2.69 16.38
CA LEU A 60 -7.30 -1.23 16.21
C LEU A 60 -7.65 -0.54 17.53
N PRO A 61 -7.04 0.64 17.80
CA PRO A 61 -7.46 1.44 18.94
C PRO A 61 -8.93 1.89 18.78
N PRO A 62 -9.67 2.14 19.88
CA PRO A 62 -11.13 2.38 19.83
C PRO A 62 -11.58 3.54 18.94
N GLU A 63 -10.72 4.53 18.74
CA GLU A 63 -10.93 5.71 17.90
C GLU A 63 -10.66 5.48 16.41
N ALA A 64 -9.97 4.39 16.06
CA ALA A 64 -9.61 4.09 14.68
C ALA A 64 -10.63 3.17 14.00
N GLU A 65 -10.82 3.37 12.71
CA GLU A 65 -11.76 2.58 11.91
C GLU A 65 -11.21 2.23 10.53
N ILE A 66 -11.59 1.06 10.02
CA ILE A 66 -11.35 0.70 8.63
C ILE A 66 -12.38 1.42 7.77
N ILE A 67 -11.93 2.44 7.02
CA ILE A 67 -12.78 3.30 6.19
C ILE A 67 -12.97 2.78 4.78
N SER A 68 -12.08 1.90 4.30
CA SER A 68 -12.25 1.27 3.00
C SER A 68 -11.58 -0.10 2.91
N PHE A 69 -12.12 -0.94 2.04
CA PHE A 69 -11.63 -2.28 1.78
C PHE A 69 -11.62 -2.58 0.28
N GLY A 70 -10.47 -2.99 -0.21
CA GLY A 70 -10.17 -3.41 -1.56
C GLY A 70 -9.90 -4.91 -1.63
N TYR A 71 -10.50 -5.60 -2.60
CA TYR A 71 -10.29 -7.03 -2.82
C TYR A 71 -10.20 -7.41 -4.29
N SER A 72 -9.19 -8.22 -4.61
CA SER A 72 -9.05 -9.04 -5.82
C SER A 72 -8.57 -10.43 -5.41
N GLU A 73 -8.44 -11.38 -6.35
CA GLU A 73 -7.92 -12.73 -6.02
C GLU A 73 -6.44 -12.74 -5.61
N GLU A 74 -5.72 -11.66 -5.91
CA GLU A 74 -4.26 -11.53 -5.74
C GLU A 74 -3.87 -10.43 -4.75
N LEU A 75 -4.82 -9.55 -4.37
CA LEU A 75 -4.53 -8.40 -3.52
C LEU A 75 -5.71 -8.07 -2.60
N ILE A 76 -5.37 -7.82 -1.33
CA ILE A 76 -6.23 -7.12 -0.39
C ILE A 76 -5.58 -5.79 -0.04
N VAL A 77 -6.40 -4.76 0.08
CA VAL A 77 -6.01 -3.44 0.60
C VAL A 77 -7.07 -2.99 1.58
N PHE A 78 -6.71 -2.37 2.69
CA PHE A 78 -7.66 -1.64 3.51
C PHE A 78 -7.04 -0.37 4.06
N ARG A 79 -7.87 0.67 4.19
CA ARG A 79 -7.47 1.97 4.73
C ARG A 79 -8.06 2.14 6.12
N ILE A 80 -7.23 2.63 7.03
CA ILE A 80 -7.57 2.93 8.41
C ILE A 80 -7.46 4.44 8.61
N ASP A 81 -8.46 5.01 9.26
CA ASP A 81 -8.49 6.40 9.73
C ASP A 81 -8.56 6.44 11.27
N GLY A 82 -8.26 7.60 11.86
CA GLY A 82 -8.46 7.86 13.28
C GLY A 82 -7.30 7.43 14.21
N VAL A 83 -6.18 6.94 13.66
CA VAL A 83 -5.01 6.59 14.48
C VAL A 83 -4.27 7.85 14.94
N THR A 84 -4.42 8.20 16.21
CA THR A 84 -3.77 9.39 16.79
C THR A 84 -2.43 9.10 17.49
N ASP A 85 -2.26 7.89 18.02
CA ASP A 85 -1.01 7.45 18.65
C ASP A 85 -0.31 6.43 17.76
N LEU A 86 0.61 6.92 16.91
CA LEU A 86 1.35 6.08 15.97
C LEU A 86 2.28 5.11 16.69
N GLU A 87 2.84 5.48 17.85
CA GLU A 87 3.74 4.61 18.60
C GLU A 87 2.98 3.39 19.12
N ALA A 88 1.85 3.62 19.81
CA ALA A 88 0.98 2.55 20.27
C ALA A 88 0.45 1.71 19.10
N PHE A 89 0.11 2.34 17.97
CA PHE A 89 -0.31 1.61 16.78
C PHE A 89 0.76 0.62 16.28
N PHE A 90 2.03 1.03 16.25
CA PHE A 90 3.12 0.13 15.84
C PHE A 90 3.37 -1.01 16.84
N THR A 91 3.28 -0.74 18.13
CA THR A 91 3.66 -1.71 19.18
C THR A 91 2.52 -2.60 19.65
N GLU A 92 1.27 -2.15 19.52
CA GLU A 92 0.09 -2.82 20.10
C GLU A 92 -0.92 -3.25 19.03
N ALA A 93 -1.14 -2.43 17.99
CA ALA A 93 -2.20 -2.69 17.02
C ALA A 93 -1.76 -3.59 15.86
N LEU A 94 -0.51 -3.48 15.43
CA LEU A 94 0.04 -4.27 14.33
C LEU A 94 0.83 -5.49 14.85
N PRO A 95 0.83 -6.61 14.10
CA PRO A 95 1.62 -7.80 14.45
C PRO A 95 3.11 -7.59 14.12
N LEU A 96 3.76 -6.57 14.68
CA LEU A 96 5.16 -6.22 14.44
C LEU A 96 6.05 -6.60 15.64
N GLU A 97 7.28 -7.02 15.37
CA GLU A 97 8.34 -7.23 16.35
C GLU A 97 9.20 -5.96 16.48
N ILE A 98 8.53 -4.82 16.73
CA ILE A 98 9.17 -3.51 16.86
C ILE A 98 9.31 -3.11 18.33
N ASP A 99 10.48 -2.60 18.71
CA ASP A 99 10.67 -2.03 20.05
C ASP A 99 10.17 -0.58 20.11
N VAL A 100 9.92 -0.10 21.34
CA VAL A 100 9.42 1.25 21.63
C VAL A 100 10.28 2.34 20.99
N LYS A 101 11.61 2.16 20.97
CA LYS A 101 12.53 3.19 20.45
C LYS A 101 12.42 3.29 18.93
N GLU A 102 12.31 2.16 18.25
CA GLU A 102 12.12 2.12 16.81
C GLU A 102 10.72 2.61 16.41
N ALA A 103 9.68 2.25 17.17
CA ALA A 103 8.32 2.78 16.99
C ALA A 103 8.28 4.30 17.11
N GLN A 104 8.91 4.86 18.15
CA GLN A 104 9.08 6.31 18.31
C GLN A 104 9.80 6.93 17.10
N ARG A 105 10.88 6.30 16.60
CA ARG A 105 11.64 6.78 15.45
C ARG A 105 10.79 6.86 14.19
N LEU A 106 9.93 5.87 13.94
CA LEU A 106 9.01 5.86 12.81
C LEU A 106 7.92 6.92 12.97
N SER A 107 7.34 7.03 14.17
CA SER A 107 6.35 8.07 14.50
C SER A 107 6.91 9.48 14.26
N ASP A 108 8.09 9.80 14.80
CA ASP A 108 8.77 11.08 14.62
C ASP A 108 9.06 11.39 13.14
N LEU A 109 9.38 10.35 12.36
CA LEU A 109 9.62 10.50 10.93
C LEU A 109 8.33 10.82 10.18
N ILE A 110 7.23 10.14 10.50
CA ILE A 110 5.92 10.40 9.89
C ILE A 110 5.46 11.82 10.21
N HIS A 111 5.50 12.24 11.48
CA HIS A 111 5.12 13.60 11.87
C HIS A 111 5.96 14.67 11.16
N ARG A 112 7.27 14.47 11.03
CA ARG A 112 8.12 15.37 10.26
C ARG A 112 7.70 15.45 8.79
N ARG A 113 7.34 14.32 8.17
CA ARG A 113 6.85 14.29 6.79
C ARG A 113 5.50 14.99 6.64
N VAL A 114 4.61 14.87 7.63
CA VAL A 114 3.35 15.63 7.66
C VAL A 114 3.64 17.12 7.67
N ASP A 115 4.51 17.59 8.57
CA ASP A 115 4.89 19.00 8.65
C ASP A 115 5.51 19.49 7.32
N GLU A 116 6.40 18.69 6.72
CA GLU A 116 7.01 19.02 5.43
C GLU A 116 5.99 19.12 4.28
N ASN A 117 5.00 18.22 4.23
CA ASN A 117 3.97 18.20 3.19
C ASN A 117 2.94 19.32 3.39
N ILE A 118 2.47 19.57 4.62
CA ILE A 118 1.53 20.66 4.92
C ILE A 118 2.16 22.02 4.56
N ASN A 119 3.43 22.22 4.87
CA ASN A 119 4.14 23.45 4.51
C ASN A 119 4.39 23.61 2.99
N GLN A 120 4.32 22.53 2.21
CA GLN A 120 4.46 22.55 0.74
C GLN A 120 3.11 22.63 0.02
N ALA A 121 2.03 22.18 0.67
CA ALA A 121 0.68 22.12 0.11
C ALA A 121 -0.02 23.47 -0.05
N GLU A 122 0.61 24.59 0.35
CA GLU A 122 0.08 25.94 0.09
C GLU A 122 -0.12 26.24 -1.42
N ASP A 123 0.43 25.42 -2.33
CA ASP A 123 0.40 25.65 -3.79
C ASP A 123 -0.02 24.43 -4.66
N THR A 124 -0.42 23.29 -4.08
CA THR A 124 -0.71 22.06 -4.85
C THR A 124 -2.07 21.45 -4.53
N GLU A 125 -2.91 21.27 -5.57
CA GLU A 125 -4.22 20.59 -5.52
C GLU A 125 -4.14 19.07 -5.21
N GLU A 126 -3.00 18.57 -4.71
CA GLU A 126 -2.85 17.14 -4.38
C GLU A 126 -3.60 16.83 -3.08
N THR A 127 -4.68 16.04 -3.20
CA THR A 127 -5.53 15.60 -2.10
C THR A 127 -4.98 14.39 -1.34
N GLU A 128 -3.96 13.71 -1.87
CA GLU A 128 -3.32 12.53 -1.28
C GLU A 128 -1.81 12.55 -1.55
N SER A 129 -0.99 12.45 -0.49
CA SER A 129 0.47 12.41 -0.57
C SER A 129 1.02 11.23 0.22
N TRP A 130 1.93 10.46 -0.37
CA TRP A 130 2.61 9.38 0.33
C TRP A 130 3.69 9.93 1.27
N LEU A 131 3.63 9.56 2.56
CA LEU A 131 4.54 10.02 3.59
C LEU A 131 5.70 9.05 3.81
N LEU A 132 5.36 7.78 4.07
CA LEU A 132 6.28 6.70 4.41
C LEU A 132 5.60 5.35 4.15
N GLY A 133 6.37 4.30 3.97
CA GLY A 133 5.86 2.93 3.99
C GLY A 133 7.00 1.95 4.25
N PHE A 134 6.63 0.76 4.71
CA PHE A 134 7.57 -0.34 4.93
C PHE A 134 6.89 -1.68 4.72
N TYR A 135 7.71 -2.71 4.47
CA TYR A 135 7.22 -4.08 4.37
C TYR A 135 7.24 -4.75 5.73
N PHE A 136 6.24 -5.60 6.02
CA PHE A 136 6.15 -6.31 7.30
C PHE A 136 7.36 -7.23 7.56
N TYR A 137 7.95 -7.81 6.50
CA TYR A 137 9.14 -8.66 6.65
C TYR A 137 10.35 -7.92 7.26
N GLU A 138 10.37 -6.59 7.22
CA GLU A 138 11.44 -5.77 7.82
C GLU A 138 11.37 -5.81 9.36
N TYR A 139 10.20 -6.10 9.92
CA TYR A 139 9.90 -6.01 11.34
C TYR A 139 9.19 -7.25 11.90
N GLN A 140 9.06 -8.34 11.13
CA GLN A 140 8.46 -9.59 11.58
C GLN A 140 9.08 -10.76 10.82
N SER A 141 9.52 -11.80 11.52
CA SER A 141 10.16 -12.95 10.87
C SER A 141 9.16 -13.90 10.20
N ASP A 142 7.97 -14.06 10.78
CA ASP A 142 6.89 -14.91 10.27
C ASP A 142 5.63 -14.05 10.04
N SER A 143 5.63 -13.24 8.98
CA SER A 143 4.42 -12.48 8.61
C SER A 143 3.31 -13.45 8.18
N ASN A 144 2.32 -13.61 9.06
CA ASN A 144 1.06 -14.25 8.75
C ASN A 144 0.20 -13.29 7.93
N ALA A 145 0.55 -13.16 6.65
CA ALA A 145 -0.22 -12.54 5.56
C ALA A 145 0.11 -11.06 5.24
N LEU A 146 0.27 -10.15 6.20
CA LEU A 146 0.49 -8.73 5.86
C LEU A 146 1.79 -8.47 5.07
N THR A 147 1.67 -7.75 3.95
CA THR A 147 2.83 -7.49 3.06
C THR A 147 3.42 -6.11 3.30
N ARG A 148 2.61 -5.06 3.31
CA ARG A 148 3.08 -3.67 3.37
C ARG A 148 2.10 -2.78 4.13
N VAL A 149 2.65 -1.77 4.79
CA VAL A 149 1.90 -0.62 5.32
C VAL A 149 2.44 0.67 4.70
N ASP A 150 1.52 1.54 4.30
CA ASP A 150 1.78 2.87 3.79
C ASP A 150 1.04 3.92 4.62
N PHE A 151 1.73 5.01 4.90
CA PHE A 151 1.20 6.19 5.59
C PHE A 151 0.98 7.28 4.54
N LEU A 152 -0.26 7.72 4.44
CA LEU A 152 -0.72 8.68 3.45
C LEU A 152 -1.23 9.92 4.19
N LEU A 153 -0.98 11.10 3.65
CA LEU A 153 -1.65 12.33 4.05
C LEU A 153 -2.80 12.58 3.07
N VAL A 154 -4.04 12.48 3.53
CA VAL A 154 -5.23 12.67 2.70
C VAL A 154 -6.06 13.80 3.29
N ASN A 155 -6.18 14.91 2.55
CA ASN A 155 -6.91 16.11 2.98
C ASN A 155 -6.51 16.66 4.37
N GLY A 156 -5.27 16.40 4.82
CA GLY A 156 -4.76 16.84 6.13
C GLY A 156 -4.78 15.75 7.21
N ASP A 157 -5.41 14.61 6.96
CA ASP A 157 -5.50 13.49 7.88
C ASP A 157 -4.50 12.38 7.50
N ILE A 158 -3.98 11.67 8.51
CA ILE A 158 -3.11 10.51 8.27
C ILE A 158 -3.99 9.28 8.03
N ILE A 159 -3.93 8.75 6.81
CA ILE A 159 -4.58 7.51 6.43
C ILE A 159 -3.53 6.41 6.33
N ILE A 160 -3.81 5.27 6.97
CA ILE A 160 -2.91 4.13 6.97
C ILE A 160 -3.47 3.08 6.02
N GLU A 161 -2.74 2.78 4.96
CA GLU A 161 -3.10 1.74 3.99
C GLU A 161 -2.29 0.48 4.28
N ILE A 162 -2.99 -0.64 4.49
CA ILE A 162 -2.38 -1.95 4.68
C ILE A 162 -2.73 -2.82 3.48
N SER A 163 -1.73 -3.51 2.93
CA SER A 163 -1.90 -4.38 1.78
C SER A 163 -1.27 -5.77 1.97
N ASP A 164 -1.87 -6.75 1.30
CA ASP A 164 -1.48 -8.15 1.35
C ASP A 164 -1.61 -8.81 -0.04
N THR A 165 -0.52 -9.39 -0.53
CA THR A 165 -0.44 -10.15 -1.79
C THR A 165 -0.29 -11.67 -1.61
N TYR A 166 -0.21 -12.15 -0.38
CA TYR A 166 0.03 -13.56 -0.04
C TYR A 166 -1.09 -14.20 0.78
N PHE A 167 -2.23 -13.52 0.98
CA PHE A 167 -3.36 -14.09 1.71
C PHE A 167 -3.89 -15.38 1.07
N VAL A 168 -3.80 -16.47 1.84
CA VAL A 168 -4.47 -17.75 1.55
C VAL A 168 -5.58 -17.91 2.57
N THR A 169 -6.63 -17.12 2.43
CA THR A 169 -7.73 -17.11 3.39
C THR A 169 -8.92 -17.96 2.95
N GLU A 170 -9.52 -18.67 3.90
CA GLU A 170 -10.85 -19.26 3.76
C GLU A 170 -11.96 -18.20 3.62
N ASN A 171 -11.66 -16.95 3.99
CA ASN A 171 -12.60 -15.83 3.95
C ASN A 171 -12.73 -15.16 2.57
N ARG A 172 -12.11 -15.68 1.50
CA ARG A 172 -12.23 -15.12 0.12
C ARG A 172 -13.68 -14.86 -0.31
N ALA A 173 -14.58 -15.79 0.01
CA ALA A 173 -16.01 -15.62 -0.29
C ALA A 173 -16.61 -14.42 0.44
N ARG A 174 -16.26 -14.22 1.72
CA ARG A 174 -16.70 -13.07 2.53
C ARG A 174 -16.10 -11.77 2.04
N PHE A 175 -14.82 -11.74 1.68
CA PHE A 175 -14.17 -10.55 1.12
C PHE A 175 -14.81 -10.13 -0.20
N ARG A 176 -15.13 -11.10 -1.05
CA ARG A 176 -15.90 -10.85 -2.26
C ARG A 176 -17.30 -10.30 -1.95
N GLU A 177 -17.98 -10.80 -0.93
CA GLU A 177 -19.27 -10.26 -0.49
C GLU A 177 -19.16 -8.80 -0.04
N ILE A 178 -18.12 -8.45 0.73
CA ILE A 178 -17.89 -7.07 1.22
C ILE A 178 -17.82 -6.10 0.03
N VAL A 179 -16.98 -6.38 -0.98
CA VAL A 179 -16.75 -5.45 -2.12
C VAL A 179 -17.82 -5.49 -3.23
N ASN A 180 -18.82 -6.38 -3.14
CA ASN A 180 -19.91 -6.46 -4.13
C ASN A 180 -21.29 -6.09 -3.56
N ARG A 181 -21.33 -5.53 -2.35
CA ARG A 181 -22.53 -4.90 -1.81
C ARG A 181 -22.87 -3.61 -2.55
#